data_AF-A0A6V2L3R6-F1
#
_entry.id   AF-A0A6V2L3R6-F1
#
_cell.length_a   1.000
_cell.length_b   1.000
_cell.length_c   1.000
_cell.angle_alpha   90.00
_cell.angle_beta   90.00
_cell.angle_gamma   90.00
#
_symmetry.space_group_name_H-M   'P 1'
#
loop_
_entity.id
_entity.type
_entity.pdbx_description
1 polymer ?
#
loop_
_entity_poly.entity_id
_entity_poly.type
_entity_poly.pdbx_seq_one_letter_code
_entity_poly.pdbx_strand_id
1 'polypeptide(L)'
;MIDDPKKKKIRLDFDDRRTQIFCFILLITIVGLAVGLGLAIGIGLRGGKTKTDPPTADRPETSSPTLTSQPSLSPSVSSIPTITQLESEWIQFGQDLKGSQVSEESGDNVAISRSGNRIGIGSPEFQFLNFTQAGRVRIYDASGKNWSLTGELFGASASDAFGEYVTFSGDGNRIAVGAQGYDGNTGFVKVFELNSGSWEPLGQTLLGDQVGSNFGHALALSEDGNVLGVSANRYDLNGLPDNGLLRLFNYSNGSWAQIGKDIFGDDSD
;
A
#
# COMPACT_ATOMS: atom_id res chain seq x y z
N MET A 1 -6.96 60.63 -44.80
CA MET A 1 -7.93 59.56 -44.47
C MET A 1 -7.15 58.43 -43.85
N ILE A 2 -7.63 57.95 -42.71
CA ILE A 2 -6.96 57.04 -41.77
C ILE A 2 -7.14 55.60 -42.25
N ASP A 3 -6.06 54.82 -42.31
CA ASP A 3 -6.10 53.36 -42.53
C ASP A 3 -6.34 52.62 -41.20
N ASP A 4 -7.29 51.68 -41.22
CA ASP A 4 -7.78 50.87 -40.10
C ASP A 4 -6.92 49.59 -39.90
N PRO A 5 -6.33 49.35 -38.72
CA PRO A 5 -5.39 48.25 -38.52
C PRO A 5 -6.05 47.02 -37.89
N LYS A 6 -7.01 46.35 -38.54
CA LYS A 6 -7.50 45.03 -38.07
C LYS A 6 -7.97 44.13 -39.22
N LYS A 7 -7.06 43.32 -39.77
CA LYS A 7 -7.32 41.99 -40.37
C LYS A 7 -6.01 41.29 -40.74
N LYS A 8 -5.35 40.67 -39.76
CA LYS A 8 -4.32 39.65 -40.04
C LYS A 8 -5.01 38.31 -40.23
N LYS A 9 -4.92 37.78 -41.45
CA LYS A 9 -5.40 36.46 -41.86
C LYS A 9 -4.45 35.41 -41.28
N ILE A 10 -4.86 34.68 -40.24
CA ILE A 10 -4.12 33.55 -39.68
C ILE A 10 -4.43 32.33 -40.53
N ARG A 11 -3.41 31.77 -41.19
CA ARG A 11 -3.45 30.39 -41.70
C ARG A 11 -3.16 29.49 -40.50
N LEU A 12 -4.10 28.62 -40.14
CA LEU A 12 -3.91 27.56 -39.16
C LEU A 12 -3.35 26.35 -39.92
N ASP A 13 -2.06 26.07 -39.76
CA ASP A 13 -1.51 24.76 -40.11
C ASP A 13 -1.94 23.78 -39.01
N PHE A 14 -2.73 22.77 -39.38
CA PHE A 14 -3.14 21.67 -38.52
C PHE A 14 -2.10 20.55 -38.63
N ASP A 15 -1.09 20.60 -37.79
CA ASP A 15 -0.27 19.43 -37.48
C ASP A 15 -0.06 19.35 -35.97
N ASP A 16 -1.07 18.85 -35.26
CA ASP A 16 -0.89 18.40 -33.88
C ASP A 16 -1.90 17.29 -33.55
N ARG A 17 -1.37 16.17 -33.02
CA ARG A 17 -2.12 14.95 -32.64
C ARG A 17 -2.95 15.13 -31.37
N ARG A 18 -3.39 16.36 -31.08
CA ARG A 18 -4.17 16.71 -29.88
C ARG A 18 -5.65 16.96 -30.18
N THR A 19 -6.05 17.02 -31.44
CA THR A 19 -7.46 17.27 -31.85
C THR A 19 -8.28 15.99 -32.07
N GLN A 20 -7.66 14.80 -32.01
CA GLN A 20 -8.35 13.51 -32.16
C GLN A 20 -8.94 12.94 -30.85
N ILE A 21 -8.61 13.53 -29.70
CA ILE A 21 -9.03 13.00 -28.39
C ILE A 21 -10.38 13.57 -27.93
N PHE A 22 -10.88 14.64 -28.56
CA PHE A 22 -12.12 15.31 -28.16
C PHE A 22 -13.40 14.79 -28.83
N CYS A 23 -13.36 13.68 -29.57
CA CYS A 23 -14.55 13.09 -30.22
C CYS A 23 -14.94 11.69 -29.70
N PHE A 24 -14.35 11.20 -28.60
CA PHE A 24 -14.69 9.87 -28.05
C PHE A 24 -15.53 9.86 -26.77
N ILE A 25 -15.93 11.04 -26.26
CA ILE A 25 -16.80 11.17 -25.09
C ILE A 25 -18.20 11.60 -25.56
N LEU A 26 -18.87 10.76 -26.34
CA LEU A 26 -20.33 10.79 -26.50
C LEU A 26 -20.86 9.53 -27.22
N LEU A 27 -20.51 8.29 -26.83
CA LEU A 27 -21.26 7.13 -27.35
C LEU A 27 -21.11 5.79 -26.62
N ILE A 28 -21.20 5.69 -25.28
CA ILE A 28 -21.58 4.41 -24.65
C ILE A 28 -22.47 4.68 -23.42
N THR A 29 -23.73 4.98 -23.69
CA THR A 29 -24.85 4.60 -22.82
C THR A 29 -25.74 3.72 -23.69
N ILE A 30 -26.30 2.66 -23.09
CA ILE A 30 -27.28 1.70 -23.63
C ILE A 30 -26.68 0.30 -23.95
N VAL A 31 -27.46 -0.71 -23.52
CA VAL A 31 -27.32 -2.18 -23.59
C VAL A 31 -26.67 -2.78 -22.32
N GLY A 32 -27.34 -3.57 -21.48
CA GLY A 32 -28.68 -4.16 -21.50
C GLY A 32 -28.76 -5.29 -20.46
N LEU A 33 -29.88 -5.34 -19.75
CA LEU A 33 -30.32 -6.40 -18.82
C LEU A 33 -30.21 -7.83 -19.40
N ALA A 34 -29.89 -8.83 -18.56
CA ALA A 34 -30.68 -10.08 -18.41
C ALA A 34 -30.11 -11.07 -17.36
N VAL A 35 -30.91 -11.27 -16.30
CA VAL A 35 -31.36 -12.51 -15.62
C VAL A 35 -30.53 -13.80 -15.77
N GLY A 36 -30.23 -14.44 -14.63
CA GLY A 36 -29.84 -15.86 -14.55
C GLY A 36 -29.97 -16.43 -13.14
N LEU A 37 -31.17 -16.89 -12.79
CA LEU A 37 -31.53 -17.58 -11.54
C LEU A 37 -31.00 -19.03 -11.58
N GLY A 38 -30.21 -19.45 -10.60
CA GLY A 38 -29.66 -20.81 -10.49
C GLY A 38 -29.85 -21.39 -9.10
N LEU A 39 -30.89 -22.19 -8.95
CA LEU A 39 -31.29 -22.93 -7.75
C LEU A 39 -30.36 -24.14 -7.57
N ALA A 40 -29.77 -24.34 -6.38
CA ALA A 40 -29.13 -25.60 -6.00
C ALA A 40 -29.56 -26.01 -4.59
N ILE A 41 -30.30 -27.12 -4.55
CA ILE A 41 -30.76 -27.83 -3.36
C ILE A 41 -29.67 -28.85 -3.00
N GLY A 42 -29.20 -28.84 -1.75
CA GLY A 42 -28.30 -29.84 -1.21
C GLY A 42 -28.62 -30.12 0.26
N ILE A 43 -29.32 -31.22 0.51
CA ILE A 43 -29.67 -31.75 1.83
C ILE A 43 -28.52 -32.68 2.26
N GLY A 44 -28.01 -32.53 3.49
CA GLY A 44 -27.03 -33.44 4.08
C GLY A 44 -26.99 -33.33 5.60
N LEU A 45 -27.31 -34.42 6.28
CA LEU A 45 -27.68 -34.53 7.69
C LEU A 45 -26.50 -34.64 8.68
N ARG A 46 -26.65 -33.94 9.82
CA ARG A 46 -26.61 -34.41 11.24
C ARG A 46 -25.47 -35.34 11.73
N GLY A 47 -24.81 -34.87 12.81
CA GLY A 47 -24.13 -35.64 13.87
C GLY A 47 -22.86 -34.91 14.32
N GLY A 48 -22.50 -34.68 15.57
CA GLY A 48 -22.99 -35.00 16.91
C GLY A 48 -21.99 -34.31 17.88
N LYS A 49 -22.48 -33.76 19.00
CA LYS A 49 -21.70 -33.00 19.98
C LYS A 49 -20.79 -33.92 20.81
N THR A 50 -19.64 -33.43 21.26
CA THR A 50 -19.21 -33.52 22.68
C THR A 50 -18.20 -32.43 23.04
N LYS A 51 -18.47 -31.80 24.18
CA LYS A 51 -17.73 -30.75 24.88
C LYS A 51 -17.00 -31.39 26.06
N THR A 52 -15.70 -31.12 26.25
CA THR A 52 -14.99 -31.36 27.52
C THR A 52 -13.79 -30.43 27.64
N ASP A 53 -13.80 -29.56 28.64
CA ASP A 53 -12.66 -28.91 29.29
C ASP A 53 -12.86 -29.09 30.82
N PRO A 54 -11.87 -28.89 31.71
CA PRO A 54 -10.41 -29.09 31.65
C PRO A 54 -9.96 -29.90 32.89
N PRO A 55 -8.65 -29.93 33.25
CA PRO A 55 -8.32 -30.05 34.67
C PRO A 55 -7.37 -28.95 35.18
N THR A 56 -7.77 -28.40 36.33
CA THR A 56 -7.00 -27.58 37.27
C THR A 56 -6.28 -28.49 38.26
N ALA A 57 -5.00 -28.21 38.56
CA ALA A 57 -4.31 -28.65 39.79
C ALA A 57 -3.12 -27.70 40.02
N ASP A 58 -3.22 -26.77 40.96
CA ASP A 58 -2.83 -26.87 42.37
C ASP A 58 -1.33 -26.64 42.62
N ARG A 59 -1.05 -25.52 43.30
CA ARG A 59 0.24 -25.14 43.86
C ARG A 59 0.22 -25.44 45.36
N PRO A 60 1.31 -26.00 45.91
CA PRO A 60 1.70 -25.66 47.27
C PRO A 60 3.12 -25.08 47.29
N GLU A 61 3.27 -23.93 47.96
CA GLU A 61 4.53 -23.53 48.57
C GLU A 61 4.65 -24.22 49.93
N THR A 62 5.83 -24.75 50.29
CA THR A 62 6.33 -24.76 51.67
C THR A 62 7.85 -25.00 51.72
N SER A 63 8.55 -23.99 52.24
CA SER A 63 9.70 -23.98 53.18
C SER A 63 10.83 -25.03 53.10
N SER A 64 12.05 -24.46 53.10
CA SER A 64 13.40 -25.02 53.23
C SER A 64 13.64 -26.10 54.29
N PRO A 65 14.69 -26.92 54.08
CA PRO A 65 15.64 -27.21 55.14
C PRO A 65 17.07 -26.80 54.77
N THR A 66 17.76 -26.18 55.74
CA THR A 66 19.19 -25.90 55.76
C THR A 66 19.99 -27.20 55.66
N LEU A 67 20.91 -27.30 54.70
CA LEU A 67 21.89 -28.38 54.64
C LEU A 67 23.29 -27.89 55.00
N THR A 68 23.81 -28.58 55.99
CA THR A 68 25.16 -28.58 56.56
C THR A 68 26.24 -28.99 55.56
N SER A 69 27.43 -28.47 55.79
CA SER A 69 28.70 -28.69 55.09
C SER A 69 29.07 -30.17 54.86
N GLN A 70 29.62 -30.49 53.68
CA GLN A 70 30.73 -31.46 53.50
C GLN A 70 31.38 -31.36 52.10
N PRO A 71 32.58 -31.92 51.86
CA PRO A 71 33.64 -31.29 51.08
C PRO A 71 33.70 -31.76 49.61
N SER A 72 34.47 -30.98 48.85
CA SER A 72 34.75 -31.10 47.42
C SER A 72 35.37 -32.44 47.01
N LEU A 73 34.75 -33.07 46.00
CA LEU A 73 35.43 -33.92 45.03
C LEU A 73 35.17 -33.31 43.66
N SER A 74 36.25 -32.85 43.01
CA SER A 74 36.23 -32.29 41.66
C SER A 74 36.23 -33.41 40.63
N PRO A 75 35.20 -33.54 39.77
CA PRO A 75 35.36 -34.25 38.51
C PRO A 75 35.96 -33.30 37.46
N SER A 76 37.00 -33.76 36.78
CA SER A 76 37.59 -33.11 35.61
C SER A 76 36.52 -32.86 34.55
N VAL A 77 36.13 -31.60 34.36
CA VAL A 77 35.20 -31.23 33.28
C VAL A 77 35.94 -31.34 31.96
N SER A 78 35.63 -32.40 31.22
CA SER A 78 35.89 -32.51 29.79
C SER A 78 35.34 -31.27 29.12
N SER A 79 36.21 -30.48 28.49
CA SER A 79 35.86 -29.21 27.85
C SER A 79 34.73 -29.41 26.84
N ILE A 80 33.56 -28.88 27.17
CA ILE A 80 32.43 -28.75 26.24
C ILE A 80 32.87 -27.78 25.14
N PRO A 81 32.73 -28.09 23.85
CA PRO A 81 33.02 -27.14 22.80
C PRO A 81 32.05 -25.96 22.90
N THR A 82 32.58 -24.77 23.15
CA THR A 82 31.85 -23.52 23.10
C THR A 82 31.33 -23.33 21.67
N ILE A 83 30.01 -23.37 21.48
CA ILE A 83 29.40 -22.94 20.22
C ILE A 83 29.58 -21.43 20.17
N THR A 84 30.54 -20.95 19.39
CA THR A 84 30.70 -19.52 19.11
C THR A 84 29.52 -19.08 18.26
N GLN A 85 28.58 -18.38 18.88
CA GLN A 85 27.49 -17.70 18.20
C GLN A 85 28.14 -16.63 17.31
N LEU A 86 28.04 -16.80 15.99
CA LEU A 86 28.39 -15.75 15.04
C LEU A 86 27.37 -14.63 15.22
N GLU A 87 27.74 -13.59 15.96
CA GLU A 87 26.93 -12.38 15.99
C GLU A 87 27.05 -11.68 14.63
N SER A 88 25.97 -11.71 13.86
CA SER A 88 25.85 -10.92 12.65
C SER A 88 25.56 -9.48 13.04
N GLU A 89 26.58 -8.62 13.00
CA GLU A 89 26.38 -7.18 13.16
C GLU A 89 25.60 -6.62 11.96
N TRP A 90 24.63 -5.74 12.25
CA TRP A 90 23.94 -5.00 11.19
C TRP A 90 24.88 -3.95 10.61
N ILE A 91 25.24 -4.12 9.33
CA ILE A 91 26.08 -3.17 8.59
C ILE A 91 25.18 -2.37 7.64
N GLN A 92 25.24 -1.04 7.74
CA GLN A 92 24.49 -0.15 6.86
C GLN A 92 24.88 -0.34 5.39
N PHE A 93 23.89 -0.44 4.52
CA PHE A 93 24.06 -0.44 3.06
C PHE A 93 23.73 0.94 2.49
N GLY A 94 24.72 1.59 1.87
CA GLY A 94 24.55 2.91 1.26
C GLY A 94 24.51 4.06 2.25
N GLN A 95 24.36 5.26 1.69
CA GLN A 95 24.24 6.50 2.43
C GLN A 95 22.84 6.70 3.04
N ASP A 96 22.73 7.59 4.02
CA ASP A 96 21.44 8.05 4.53
C ASP A 96 20.59 8.71 3.44
N LEU A 97 19.29 8.43 3.45
CA LEU A 97 18.33 9.07 2.56
C LEU A 97 17.52 10.10 3.33
N LYS A 98 17.71 11.37 2.97
CA LYS A 98 17.16 12.51 3.70
C LYS A 98 16.10 13.24 2.88
N GLY A 99 15.13 13.81 3.58
CA GLY A 99 14.21 14.79 3.01
C GLY A 99 14.94 16.00 2.39
N SER A 100 14.27 16.68 1.47
CA SER A 100 14.64 17.95 0.83
C SER A 100 13.91 19.17 1.40
N GLN A 101 12.81 18.98 2.13
CA GLN A 101 11.97 20.05 2.66
C GLN A 101 11.75 19.89 4.16
N VAL A 102 11.53 21.01 4.85
CA VAL A 102 11.15 21.02 6.25
C VAL A 102 9.73 20.47 6.38
N SER A 103 9.51 19.62 7.39
CA SER A 103 8.20 19.06 7.72
C SER A 103 7.54 18.22 6.62
N GLU A 104 8.25 17.74 5.61
CA GLU A 104 7.65 16.90 4.56
C GLU A 104 7.38 15.45 4.99
N GLU A 105 7.75 15.09 6.23
CA GLU A 105 7.58 13.74 6.79
C GLU A 105 8.23 12.63 5.92
N SER A 106 9.40 12.93 5.36
CA SER A 106 10.16 11.95 4.58
C SER A 106 10.48 10.71 5.42
N GLY A 107 10.02 9.55 4.97
CA GLY A 107 10.19 8.29 5.68
C GLY A 107 9.00 7.89 6.55
N ASP A 108 7.89 8.64 6.51
CA ASP A 108 6.64 8.26 7.19
C ASP A 108 6.18 6.85 6.79
N ASN A 109 6.28 6.54 5.49
CA ASN A 109 6.14 5.18 4.99
C ASN A 109 7.27 4.81 4.04
N VAL A 110 7.69 3.54 4.11
CA VAL A 110 8.76 3.00 3.27
C VAL A 110 8.35 1.64 2.70
N ALA A 111 8.71 1.40 1.44
CA ALA A 111 8.56 0.12 0.78
C ALA A 111 9.88 -0.31 0.15
N ILE A 112 10.12 -1.62 0.10
CA ILE A 112 11.29 -2.23 -0.55
C ILE A 112 10.82 -3.34 -1.48
N SER A 113 11.41 -3.43 -2.66
CA SER A 113 11.19 -4.56 -3.59
C SER A 113 11.74 -5.87 -3.01
N ARG A 114 11.25 -7.02 -3.49
CA ARG A 114 11.69 -8.34 -2.99
C ARG A 114 13.19 -8.58 -3.14
N SER A 115 13.79 -8.01 -4.19
CA SER A 115 15.23 -8.11 -4.44
C SER A 115 16.08 -7.26 -3.50
N GLY A 116 15.47 -6.33 -2.75
CA GLY A 116 16.17 -5.38 -1.90
C GLY A 116 16.84 -4.22 -2.65
N ASN A 117 16.75 -4.17 -3.99
CA ASN A 117 17.50 -3.20 -4.79
C ASN A 117 16.75 -1.91 -5.12
N ARG A 118 15.47 -1.83 -4.74
CA ARG A 118 14.62 -0.65 -4.95
C ARG A 118 13.86 -0.33 -3.69
N ILE A 119 13.85 0.93 -3.29
CA ILE A 119 13.09 1.45 -2.17
C ILE A 119 12.26 2.67 -2.58
N GLY A 120 11.12 2.82 -1.92
CA GLY A 120 10.18 3.92 -2.09
C GLY A 120 9.99 4.57 -0.73
N ILE A 121 10.10 5.90 -0.69
CA ILE A 121 10.01 6.69 0.54
C ILE A 121 8.88 7.70 0.36
N GLY A 122 7.85 7.57 1.18
CA GLY A 122 6.74 8.49 1.30
C GLY A 122 7.14 9.80 1.98
N SER A 123 6.49 10.89 1.60
CA SER A 123 6.62 12.23 2.19
C SER A 123 5.27 12.94 2.05
N PRO A 124 4.24 12.51 2.82
CA PRO A 124 2.86 12.96 2.64
C PRO A 124 2.67 14.47 2.83
N GLU A 125 3.50 15.10 3.65
CA GLU A 125 3.47 16.54 3.91
C GLU A 125 4.28 17.38 2.88
N PHE A 126 4.87 16.73 1.86
CA PHE A 126 5.63 17.44 0.84
C PHE A 126 4.80 18.51 0.15
N GLN A 127 5.38 19.72 0.05
CA GLN A 127 4.76 20.84 -0.63
C GLN A 127 5.21 20.85 -2.10
N PHE A 128 4.24 20.79 -3.01
CA PHE A 128 4.49 20.78 -4.44
C PHE A 128 3.76 21.95 -5.11
N LEU A 129 4.52 22.76 -5.86
CA LEU A 129 4.02 24.02 -6.43
C LEU A 129 3.45 24.93 -5.33
N ASN A 130 2.14 25.24 -5.40
CA ASN A 130 1.43 26.06 -4.41
C ASN A 130 0.48 25.22 -3.54
N PHE A 131 0.58 23.89 -3.60
CA PHE A 131 -0.25 22.98 -2.81
C PHE A 131 0.51 22.56 -1.55
N THR A 132 -0.07 22.88 -0.40
CA THR A 132 0.37 22.37 0.90
C THR A 132 -0.03 20.90 1.04
N GLN A 133 0.84 20.05 1.58
CA GLN A 133 0.53 18.63 1.83
C GLN A 133 0.03 17.91 0.55
N ALA A 134 0.62 18.23 -0.60
CA ALA A 134 0.33 17.50 -1.82
C ALA A 134 0.88 16.07 -1.72
N GLY A 135 2.04 15.93 -1.09
CA GLY A 135 2.69 14.66 -0.89
C GLY A 135 3.53 14.22 -2.08
N ARG A 136 4.47 13.31 -1.80
CA ARG A 136 5.39 12.73 -2.78
C ARG A 136 5.82 11.32 -2.36
N VAL A 137 6.22 10.52 -3.35
CA VAL A 137 7.08 9.35 -3.15
C VAL A 137 8.38 9.53 -3.92
N ARG A 138 9.52 9.30 -3.26
CA ARG A 138 10.82 9.17 -3.92
C ARG A 138 11.22 7.72 -4.05
N ILE A 139 11.76 7.36 -5.21
CA ILE A 139 12.15 5.99 -5.54
C ILE A 139 13.65 5.94 -5.76
N TYR A 140 14.34 5.08 -5.02
CA TYR A 140 15.78 4.90 -5.10
C TYR A 140 16.13 3.48 -5.51
N ASP A 141 17.12 3.36 -6.38
CA ASP A 141 17.73 2.10 -6.77
C ASP A 141 19.14 1.95 -6.21
N ALA A 142 19.49 0.73 -5.81
CA ALA A 142 20.83 0.36 -5.38
C ALA A 142 21.79 0.43 -6.59
N SER A 143 22.88 1.16 -6.43
CA SER A 143 23.96 1.29 -7.40
C SER A 143 25.30 1.04 -6.71
N GLY A 144 25.82 -0.18 -6.84
CA GLY A 144 27.01 -0.62 -6.13
C GLY A 144 26.77 -0.71 -4.62
N LYS A 145 27.41 0.19 -3.85
CA LYS A 145 27.20 0.33 -2.40
C LYS A 145 26.48 1.62 -2.02
N ASN A 146 25.77 2.25 -2.95
CA ASN A 146 25.05 3.51 -2.75
C ASN A 146 23.60 3.39 -3.21
N TRP A 147 22.76 4.34 -2.80
CA TRP A 147 21.41 4.53 -3.31
C TRP A 147 21.38 5.69 -4.32
N SER A 148 20.65 5.54 -5.43
CA SER A 148 20.50 6.59 -6.45
C SER A 148 19.02 6.90 -6.63
N LEU A 149 18.63 8.18 -6.61
CA LEU A 149 17.25 8.60 -6.88
C LEU A 149 16.94 8.34 -8.36
N THR A 150 15.97 7.48 -8.65
CA THR A 150 15.59 7.08 -10.02
C THR A 150 14.16 7.47 -10.40
N GLY A 151 13.34 7.91 -9.45
CA GLY A 151 12.00 8.39 -9.75
C GLY A 151 11.39 9.23 -8.63
N GLU A 152 10.44 10.07 -9.00
CA GLU A 152 9.59 10.83 -8.08
C GLU A 152 8.15 10.80 -8.57
N LEU A 153 7.23 10.57 -7.65
CA LEU A 153 5.78 10.59 -7.88
C LEU A 153 5.17 11.67 -7.00
N PHE A 154 4.31 12.50 -7.57
CA PHE A 154 3.75 13.67 -6.87
C PHE A 154 2.24 13.56 -6.74
N GLY A 155 1.71 14.01 -5.59
CA GLY A 155 0.30 14.35 -5.46
C GLY A 155 -0.08 15.54 -6.34
N ALA A 156 -1.37 15.68 -6.63
CA ALA A 156 -1.85 16.64 -7.63
C ALA A 156 -2.70 17.76 -7.04
N SER A 157 -3.10 17.67 -5.78
CA SER A 157 -3.93 18.65 -5.09
C SER A 157 -3.45 18.88 -3.65
N ALA A 158 -3.87 20.01 -3.06
CA ALA A 158 -3.58 20.30 -1.66
C ALA A 158 -4.26 19.28 -0.75
N SER A 159 -3.56 18.89 0.31
CA SER A 159 -4.02 17.93 1.33
C SER A 159 -4.36 16.53 0.80
N ASP A 160 -3.84 16.15 -0.36
CA ASP A 160 -3.95 14.77 -0.84
C ASP A 160 -3.24 13.78 0.10
N ALA A 161 -2.17 14.21 0.79
CA ALA A 161 -1.26 13.35 1.55
C ALA A 161 -0.72 12.19 0.69
N PHE A 162 -0.40 12.45 -0.58
CA PHE A 162 0.07 11.42 -1.50
C PHE A 162 1.41 10.84 -1.03
N GLY A 163 1.50 9.51 -0.96
CA GLY A 163 2.70 8.84 -0.47
C GLY A 163 2.68 8.49 1.01
N GLU A 164 1.57 8.71 1.71
CA GLU A 164 1.38 8.23 3.08
C GLU A 164 1.45 6.70 3.18
N TYR A 165 1.04 6.00 2.11
CA TYR A 165 1.20 4.54 2.02
C TYR A 165 1.76 4.14 0.66
N VAL A 166 2.80 3.31 0.68
CA VAL A 166 3.49 2.84 -0.52
C VAL A 166 3.74 1.33 -0.47
N THR A 167 3.65 0.66 -1.60
CA THR A 167 4.03 -0.76 -1.72
C THR A 167 4.50 -1.09 -3.13
N PHE A 168 5.41 -2.06 -3.26
CA PHE A 168 5.92 -2.53 -4.55
C PHE A 168 5.37 -3.91 -4.91
N SER A 169 5.36 -4.22 -6.21
CA SER A 169 5.34 -5.59 -6.70
C SER A 169 6.63 -6.33 -6.32
N GLY A 170 6.64 -7.65 -6.43
CA GLY A 170 7.81 -8.46 -6.09
C GLY A 170 9.05 -8.07 -6.91
N ASP A 171 8.87 -7.85 -8.21
CA ASP A 171 9.94 -7.40 -9.11
C ASP A 171 10.32 -5.92 -8.94
N GLY A 172 9.55 -5.14 -8.17
CA GLY A 172 9.76 -3.72 -7.96
C GLY A 172 9.40 -2.83 -9.15
N ASN A 173 8.79 -3.35 -10.22
CA ASN A 173 8.42 -2.57 -11.41
C ASN A 173 7.05 -1.93 -11.32
N ARG A 174 6.23 -2.28 -10.32
CA ARG A 174 4.98 -1.58 -10.02
C ARG A 174 5.00 -1.06 -8.61
N ILE A 175 4.45 0.14 -8.42
CA ILE A 175 4.27 0.77 -7.11
C ILE A 175 2.83 1.24 -6.98
N ALA A 176 2.19 0.90 -5.86
CA ALA A 176 0.90 1.46 -5.48
C ALA A 176 1.12 2.52 -4.40
N VAL A 177 0.41 3.65 -4.52
CA VAL A 177 0.54 4.81 -3.66
C VAL A 177 -0.82 5.30 -3.21
N GLY A 178 -1.00 5.40 -1.89
CA GLY A 178 -2.19 5.92 -1.23
C GLY A 178 -2.11 7.42 -0.99
N ALA A 179 -3.27 8.07 -0.99
CA ALA A 179 -3.48 9.48 -0.72
C ALA A 179 -4.79 9.62 0.05
N GLN A 180 -4.75 9.33 1.35
CA GLN A 180 -5.98 9.19 2.13
C GLN A 180 -6.65 10.55 2.39
N GLY A 181 -5.91 11.66 2.34
CA GLY A 181 -6.40 13.02 2.63
C GLY A 181 -7.33 13.61 1.57
N TYR A 182 -7.42 12.96 0.40
CA TYR A 182 -8.22 13.42 -0.72
C TYR A 182 -9.72 13.58 -0.38
N ASP A 183 -10.29 14.71 -0.81
CA ASP A 183 -11.73 15.03 -0.79
C ASP A 183 -12.43 14.69 0.54
N GLY A 184 -12.00 15.35 1.62
CA GLY A 184 -12.55 15.13 2.95
C GLY A 184 -12.19 13.77 3.54
N ASN A 185 -10.98 13.29 3.27
CA ASN A 185 -10.50 11.96 3.65
C ASN A 185 -11.28 10.80 3.03
N THR A 186 -11.88 11.01 1.85
CA THR A 186 -12.43 9.91 1.05
C THR A 186 -11.30 8.98 0.59
N GLY A 187 -10.17 9.57 0.19
CA GLY A 187 -8.96 8.86 -0.18
C GLY A 187 -8.94 8.31 -1.60
N PHE A 188 -7.73 8.12 -2.15
CA PHE A 188 -7.52 7.41 -3.41
C PHE A 188 -6.22 6.60 -3.43
N VAL A 189 -6.13 5.70 -4.40
CA VAL A 189 -4.90 4.96 -4.72
C VAL A 189 -4.57 5.11 -6.21
N LYS A 190 -3.29 5.32 -6.50
CA LYS A 190 -2.75 5.22 -7.86
C LYS A 190 -1.70 4.12 -7.92
N VAL A 191 -1.66 3.43 -9.05
CA VAL A 191 -0.61 2.44 -9.35
C VAL A 191 0.21 2.97 -10.52
N PHE A 192 1.52 2.78 -10.46
CA PHE A 192 2.46 3.15 -11.52
C PHE A 192 3.29 1.95 -11.92
N GLU A 193 3.68 1.90 -13.19
CA GLU A 193 4.58 0.89 -13.75
C GLU A 193 5.84 1.58 -14.30
N LEU A 194 7.00 0.94 -14.08
CA LEU A 194 8.27 1.41 -14.61
C LEU A 194 8.44 0.95 -16.06
N ASN A 195 8.29 1.90 -16.99
CA ASN A 195 8.45 1.68 -18.42
C ASN A 195 9.68 2.44 -18.93
N SER A 196 10.68 1.71 -19.41
CA SER A 196 11.91 2.29 -19.99
C SER A 196 12.57 3.37 -19.12
N GLY A 197 12.58 3.16 -17.79
CA GLY A 197 13.18 4.08 -16.83
C GLY A 197 12.26 5.23 -16.37
N SER A 198 11.02 5.29 -16.83
CA SER A 198 10.02 6.29 -16.39
C SER A 198 8.84 5.61 -15.70
N TRP A 199 8.36 6.21 -14.60
CA TRP A 199 7.17 5.73 -13.91
C TRP A 199 5.91 6.31 -14.56
N GLU A 200 5.05 5.45 -15.06
CA GLU A 200 3.83 5.82 -15.77
C GLU A 200 2.60 5.28 -15.04
N PRO A 201 1.47 6.01 -14.99
CA PRO A 201 0.25 5.50 -14.38
C PRO A 201 -0.23 4.20 -15.03
N LEU A 202 -0.56 3.21 -14.20
CA LEU A 202 -1.04 1.90 -14.62
C LEU A 202 -2.55 1.78 -14.36
N GLY A 203 -3.35 2.01 -15.39
CA GLY A 203 -4.81 2.00 -15.30
C GLY A 203 -5.41 3.26 -14.67
N GLN A 204 -6.68 3.19 -14.28
CA GLN A 204 -7.38 4.31 -13.65
C GLN A 204 -7.05 4.46 -12.16
N THR A 205 -7.20 5.69 -11.62
CA THR A 205 -7.18 5.95 -10.17
C THR A 205 -8.32 5.20 -9.48
N LEU A 206 -8.03 4.56 -8.34
CA LEU A 206 -9.02 3.93 -7.49
C LEU A 206 -9.49 4.92 -6.44
N LEU A 207 -10.75 5.33 -6.49
CA LEU A 207 -11.34 6.30 -5.57
C LEU A 207 -12.07 5.58 -4.43
N GLY A 208 -11.94 6.11 -3.21
CA GLY A 208 -12.87 5.79 -2.13
C GLY A 208 -14.28 6.28 -2.46
N ASP A 209 -15.26 5.68 -1.79
CA ASP A 209 -16.70 5.95 -1.99
C ASP A 209 -17.39 6.50 -0.73
N GLN A 210 -16.63 6.75 0.33
CA GLN A 210 -17.15 7.27 1.59
C GLN A 210 -16.19 8.32 2.18
N VAL A 211 -16.70 9.54 2.38
CA VAL A 211 -15.98 10.64 3.05
C VAL A 211 -15.55 10.20 4.45
N GLY A 212 -14.31 10.49 4.84
CA GLY A 212 -13.78 10.11 6.14
C GLY A 212 -13.23 8.69 6.24
N SER A 213 -13.43 7.84 5.22
CA SER A 213 -13.09 6.42 5.30
C SER A 213 -11.60 6.10 5.18
N ASN A 214 -10.79 7.05 4.73
CA ASN A 214 -9.35 6.91 4.47
C ASN A 214 -9.04 5.76 3.49
N PHE A 215 -9.74 5.69 2.35
CA PHE A 215 -9.42 4.70 1.33
C PHE A 215 -7.98 4.87 0.83
N GLY A 216 -7.21 3.77 0.83
CA GLY A 216 -5.78 3.80 0.58
C GLY A 216 -4.90 3.78 1.83
N HIS A 217 -5.49 3.61 3.04
CA HIS A 217 -4.74 3.55 4.29
C HIS A 217 -3.76 2.37 4.35
N ALA A 218 -4.06 1.22 3.75
CA ALA A 218 -3.08 0.14 3.67
C ALA A 218 -3.16 -0.53 2.31
N LEU A 219 -1.99 -0.87 1.78
CA LEU A 219 -1.82 -1.39 0.43
C LEU A 219 -1.00 -2.67 0.47
N ALA A 220 -1.42 -3.65 -0.31
CA ALA A 220 -0.64 -4.86 -0.57
C ALA A 220 -0.74 -5.22 -2.05
N LEU A 221 0.39 -5.24 -2.74
CA LEU A 221 0.45 -5.63 -4.14
C LEU A 221 0.99 -7.06 -4.24
N SER A 222 0.42 -7.87 -5.13
CA SER A 222 0.89 -9.23 -5.39
C SER A 222 2.29 -9.24 -6.00
N GLU A 223 2.95 -10.40 -5.95
CA GLU A 223 4.29 -10.56 -6.51
C GLU A 223 4.37 -10.17 -7.99
N ASP A 224 3.39 -10.59 -8.79
CA ASP A 224 3.27 -10.26 -10.22
C ASP A 224 2.69 -8.86 -10.47
N GLY A 225 2.29 -8.16 -9.41
CA GLY A 225 1.75 -6.81 -9.47
C GLY A 225 0.34 -6.70 -10.07
N ASN A 226 -0.38 -7.82 -10.28
CA ASN A 226 -1.70 -7.81 -10.90
C ASN A 226 -2.86 -7.75 -9.90
N VAL A 227 -2.64 -8.07 -8.62
CA VAL A 227 -3.66 -8.00 -7.58
C VAL A 227 -3.24 -6.96 -6.54
N LEU A 228 -4.14 -6.04 -6.22
CA LEU A 228 -3.96 -5.00 -5.22
C LEU A 228 -5.03 -5.12 -4.14
N GLY A 229 -4.63 -5.27 -2.89
CA GLY A 229 -5.50 -5.03 -1.73
C GLY A 229 -5.41 -3.57 -1.31
N VAL A 230 -6.56 -2.94 -1.09
CA VAL A 230 -6.69 -1.56 -0.61
C VAL A 230 -7.65 -1.53 0.58
N SER A 231 -7.22 -0.97 1.70
CA SER A 231 -8.09 -0.77 2.86
C SER A 231 -8.61 0.66 2.99
N ALA A 232 -9.70 0.80 3.73
CA ALA A 232 -10.23 2.04 4.29
C ALA A 232 -10.53 1.75 5.77
N ASN A 233 -9.72 2.24 6.70
CA ASN A 233 -9.81 1.84 8.11
C ASN A 233 -10.96 2.50 8.87
N ARG A 234 -11.54 3.58 8.33
CA ARG A 234 -12.65 4.34 8.94
C ARG A 234 -13.94 4.21 8.15
N TYR A 235 -14.10 3.08 7.46
CA TYR A 235 -15.28 2.85 6.65
C TYR A 235 -16.46 2.49 7.55
N ASP A 236 -17.53 3.30 7.49
CA ASP A 236 -18.76 3.04 8.21
C ASP A 236 -19.62 2.02 7.45
N LEU A 237 -20.14 1.01 8.14
CA LEU A 237 -21.02 0.01 7.56
C LEU A 237 -22.40 0.06 8.22
N ASN A 238 -23.44 0.29 7.41
CA ASN A 238 -24.84 0.34 7.88
C ASN A 238 -25.09 1.33 9.04
N GLY A 239 -24.34 2.43 9.08
CA GLY A 239 -24.44 3.45 10.12
C GLY A 239 -23.71 3.13 11.42
N LEU A 240 -22.95 2.03 11.45
CA LEU A 240 -21.96 1.75 12.48
C LEU A 240 -20.62 2.37 12.06
N PRO A 241 -19.95 3.11 12.95
CA PRO A 241 -18.73 3.80 12.59
C PRO A 241 -17.52 2.87 12.54
N ASP A 242 -16.56 3.18 11.66
CA ASP A 242 -15.19 2.62 11.68
C ASP A 242 -15.07 1.09 11.61
N ASN A 243 -16.02 0.37 10.98
CA ASN A 243 -15.91 -1.09 10.77
C ASN A 243 -14.70 -1.47 9.90
N GLY A 244 -14.24 -0.52 9.08
CA GLY A 244 -13.16 -0.74 8.14
C GLY A 244 -13.58 -1.59 6.94
N LEU A 245 -12.80 -1.46 5.87
CA LEU A 245 -13.05 -2.09 4.59
C LEU A 245 -11.73 -2.56 3.98
N LEU A 246 -11.75 -3.70 3.32
CA LEU A 246 -10.73 -4.18 2.39
C LEU A 246 -11.38 -4.51 1.05
N ARG A 247 -10.84 -3.91 -0.02
CA ARG A 247 -11.17 -4.21 -1.42
C ARG A 247 -9.99 -4.83 -2.11
N LEU A 248 -10.26 -5.84 -2.93
CA LEU A 248 -9.27 -6.46 -3.80
C LEU A 248 -9.54 -6.03 -5.23
N PHE A 249 -8.50 -5.64 -5.96
CA PHE A 249 -8.57 -5.26 -7.37
C PHE A 249 -7.63 -6.14 -8.18
N ASN A 250 -8.07 -6.54 -9.37
CA ASN A 250 -7.25 -7.22 -10.36
C ASN A 250 -7.02 -6.33 -11.58
N TYR A 251 -5.77 -6.20 -12.02
CA TYR A 251 -5.39 -5.51 -13.23
C TYR A 251 -5.50 -6.44 -14.43
N SER A 252 -6.32 -6.06 -15.41
CA SER A 252 -6.42 -6.77 -16.68
C SER A 252 -6.89 -5.83 -17.79
N ASN A 253 -6.42 -6.06 -19.01
CA ASN A 253 -6.83 -5.31 -20.20
C ASN A 253 -6.71 -3.79 -20.04
N GLY A 254 -5.67 -3.30 -19.36
CA GLY A 254 -5.44 -1.87 -19.19
C GLY A 254 -6.18 -1.22 -18.01
N SER A 255 -6.93 -1.99 -17.20
CA SER A 255 -7.79 -1.44 -16.14
C SER A 255 -7.76 -2.28 -14.87
N TRP A 256 -7.99 -1.63 -13.73
CA TRP A 256 -8.24 -2.30 -12.46
C TRP A 256 -9.73 -2.61 -12.29
N ALA A 257 -10.07 -3.83 -11.91
CA ALA A 257 -11.44 -4.20 -11.59
C ALA A 257 -11.50 -4.81 -10.21
N GLN A 258 -12.47 -4.41 -9.38
CA GLN A 258 -12.68 -5.07 -8.10
C GLN A 258 -13.00 -6.55 -8.31
N ILE A 259 -12.39 -7.41 -7.50
CA ILE A 259 -12.64 -8.85 -7.49
C ILE A 259 -13.20 -9.28 -6.13
N GLY A 260 -14.22 -10.13 -6.18
CA GLY A 260 -14.92 -10.55 -4.97
C GLY A 260 -15.79 -9.44 -4.36
N LYS A 261 -16.28 -9.71 -3.16
CA LYS A 261 -17.07 -8.76 -2.36
C LYS A 261 -16.16 -7.95 -1.45
N ASP A 262 -16.65 -6.79 -1.04
CA ASP A 262 -16.07 -6.01 0.06
C ASP A 262 -15.93 -6.89 1.31
N ILE A 263 -14.78 -6.79 1.97
CA ILE A 263 -14.49 -7.45 3.25
C ILE A 263 -14.51 -6.37 4.32
N PHE A 264 -15.33 -6.55 5.34
CA PHE A 264 -15.45 -5.60 6.45
C PHE A 264 -14.83 -6.19 7.72
N GLY A 265 -14.40 -5.32 8.64
CA GLY A 265 -14.13 -5.75 10.00
C GLY A 265 -15.41 -6.27 10.66
N ASP A 266 -15.26 -7.25 11.56
CA ASP A 266 -16.36 -7.71 12.41
C ASP A 266 -16.28 -6.99 13.76
N ASP A 267 -17.44 -6.62 14.31
CA ASP A 267 -17.57 -5.91 15.58
C ASP A 267 -17.50 -6.85 16.79
N SER A 268 -17.00 -8.08 16.61
CA SER A 268 -16.98 -9.08 17.67
C SER A 268 -15.74 -8.95 18.58
N ASP A 269 -15.69 -7.89 19.39
CA ASP A 269 -14.86 -7.83 20.61
C ASP A 269 -15.64 -7.20 21.78
#